data_AF-A0A376WU82-F1
#
_entry.id   AF-A0A376WU82-F1
#
_cell.length_a   1.000
_cell.length_b   1.000
_cell.length_c   1.000
_cell.angle_alpha   90.00
_cell.angle_beta   90.00
_cell.angle_gamma   90.00
#
_symmetry.space_group_name_H-M   'P 1'
#
loop_
_entity.id
_entity.type
_entity.pdbx_description
1 polymer ?
#
loop_
_entity_poly.entity_id
_entity_poly.type
_entity_poly.pdbx_seq_one_letter_code
_entity_poly.pdbx_strand_id
1 'polypeptide(L)' 'MDMINGERVTSQKITNLGADGIKIDMGLMPAKDGNNYGFEYIRRPGTEKRFLNVQLLQNSMDAPRIIGSFPCKKVED' A
#
# COMPACT_ATOMS: atom_id res chain seq x y z
N MET A 1 9.06 7.75 -11.07
CA MET A 1 8.69 7.02 -9.84
C MET A 1 7.55 6.09 -10.18
N ASP A 2 7.82 5.07 -10.98
CA ASP A 2 6.85 4.04 -11.37
C ASP A 2 7.29 2.65 -10.89
N MET A 3 8.47 2.56 -10.28
CA MET A 3 8.95 1.38 -9.57
C MET A 3 9.06 1.62 -8.07
N ILE A 4 8.60 0.64 -7.29
CA ILE A 4 8.76 0.54 -5.85
C ILE A 4 9.43 -0.80 -5.57
N ASN A 5 10.59 -0.80 -4.90
CA ASN A 5 11.35 -2.01 -4.57
C ASN A 5 11.60 -2.95 -5.77
N GLY A 6 11.80 -2.39 -6.98
CA GLY A 6 12.01 -3.16 -8.20
C GLY A 6 10.75 -3.77 -8.83
N GLU A 7 9.57 -3.44 -8.31
CA GLU A 7 8.27 -3.80 -8.89
C GLU A 7 7.59 -2.56 -9.47
N ARG A 8 7.02 -2.70 -10.67
CA ARG A 8 6.30 -1.63 -11.33
C ARG A 8 4.90 -1.50 -10.75
N VAL A 9 4.52 -0.30 -10.32
CA VAL A 9 3.17 -0.05 -9.78
C VAL A 9 2.12 -0.22 -10.89
N THR A 10 0.97 -0.77 -10.53
CA THR A 10 -0.13 -1.04 -11.46
C THR A 10 -1.05 0.15 -11.64
N SER A 11 -1.12 1.04 -10.65
CA SER A 11 -1.84 2.30 -10.74
C SER A 11 -1.07 3.42 -10.05
N GLN A 12 -1.22 4.63 -10.57
CA GLN A 12 -0.63 5.83 -9.99
C GLN A 12 -1.57 7.02 -10.20
N LYS A 13 -1.82 7.78 -9.15
CA LYS A 13 -2.55 9.03 -9.17
C LYS A 13 -1.72 10.11 -8.51
N ILE A 14 -1.38 11.15 -9.28
CA ILE A 14 -0.60 12.29 -8.81
C ILE A 14 -1.53 13.46 -8.53
N THR A 15 -1.38 14.06 -7.35
CA THR A 15 -2.09 15.27 -6.93
C THR A 15 -1.08 16.32 -6.51
N ASN A 16 -1.09 17.49 -7.17
CA ASN A 16 -0.25 18.61 -6.77
C ASN A 16 -0.87 19.32 -5.56
N LEU A 17 -0.06 19.59 -4.54
CA LEU A 17 -0.45 20.23 -3.29
C LEU A 17 0.19 21.62 -3.19
N GLY A 18 -0.26 22.56 -4.01
CA GLY A 18 0.28 23.93 -4.05
C GLY A 18 1.54 24.05 -4.93
N ALA A 19 2.47 24.93 -4.54
CA ALA A 19 3.62 25.29 -5.37
C ALA A 19 4.67 24.17 -5.51
N ASP A 20 4.92 23.43 -4.43
CA ASP A 20 5.98 22.41 -4.38
C ASP A 20 5.57 21.12 -3.62
N GLY A 21 4.31 21.05 -3.18
CA GLY A 21 3.77 19.87 -2.53
C GLY A 21 3.27 18.85 -3.56
N ILE A 22 3.37 17.57 -3.21
CA ILE A 22 2.89 16.48 -4.08
C ILE A 22 2.36 15.33 -3.22
N LYS A 23 1.24 14.76 -3.65
CA LYS A 23 0.71 13.50 -3.16
C LYS A 23 0.66 12.50 -4.31
N ILE A 24 1.11 11.28 -4.07
CA ILE A 24 1.09 10.19 -5.04
C ILE A 24 0.44 8.99 -4.38
N ASP A 25 -0.73 8.60 -4.86
CA ASP A 25 -1.39 7.35 -4.49
C ASP A 25 -1.01 6.28 -5.52
N MET A 26 -0.54 5.12 -5.07
CA MET A 26 -0.11 4.03 -5.96
C MET A 26 -0.69 2.70 -5.50
N GLY A 27 -1.01 1.84 -6.47
CA GLY A 27 -1.39 0.46 -6.23
C GLY A 27 -0.38 -0.50 -6.85
N LEU A 28 -0.14 -1.62 -6.18
CA LEU A 28 0.67 -2.74 -6.67
C LEU A 28 -0.18 -4.02 -6.53
N MET A 29 -0.68 -4.54 -7.66
CA MET A 29 -1.68 -5.62 -7.68
C MET A 29 -1.48 -6.64 -8.83
N PRO A 30 -1.23 -7.93 -8.53
CA PRO A 30 -0.62 -8.44 -7.31
C PRO A 30 0.89 -8.13 -7.29
N ALA A 31 1.46 -7.98 -6.10
CA ALA A 31 2.90 -8.01 -5.89
C ALA A 31 3.45 -9.45 -6.03
N LYS A 32 4.78 -9.61 -6.00
CA LYS A 32 5.42 -10.93 -6.13
C LYS A 32 5.00 -11.96 -5.08
N ASP A 33 4.57 -11.52 -3.91
CA ASP A 33 4.09 -12.37 -2.80
C ASP A 33 2.59 -12.71 -2.91
N GLY A 34 1.90 -12.27 -3.96
CA GLY A 34 0.48 -12.50 -4.20
C GLY A 34 -0.44 -11.53 -3.46
N ASN A 35 0.10 -10.58 -2.70
CA ASN A 35 -0.67 -9.56 -1.98
C ASN A 35 -0.89 -8.31 -2.83
N ASN A 36 -1.87 -7.52 -2.43
CA ASN A 36 -2.14 -6.21 -3.01
C ASN A 36 -1.68 -5.12 -2.03
N TYR A 37 -0.92 -4.14 -2.51
CA TYR A 37 -0.41 -3.05 -1.68
C TYR A 37 -0.86 -1.69 -2.19
N GLY A 38 -1.25 -0.84 -1.26
CA GLY A 38 -1.54 0.57 -1.46
C GLY A 38 -0.43 1.41 -0.85
N PHE A 39 0.10 2.35 -1.62
CA PHE A 39 1.13 3.28 -1.18
C PHE A 39 0.59 4.70 -1.27
N GLU A 40 0.81 5.49 -0.23
CA GLU A 40 0.55 6.93 -0.23
C GLU A 40 1.85 7.65 0.09
N TYR A 41 2.39 8.36 -0.90
CA TYR A 41 3.50 9.26 -0.71
C TYR A 41 3.01 10.70 -0.62
N ILE A 42 3.41 11.44 0.42
CA ILE A 42 3.08 12.85 0.60
C ILE A 42 4.34 13.65 0.90
N ARG A 43 4.63 14.66 0.08
CA ARG A 43 5.53 15.77 0.40
C ARG A 43 4.68 17.01 0.65
N ARG A 44 4.76 17.56 1.86
CA ARG A 44 3.99 18.76 2.24
C ARG A 44 4.67 20.02 1.68
N PRO A 45 3.92 20.96 1.09
CA PRO A 45 4.49 22.19 0.52
C PRO A 45 5.18 23.02 1.59
N GLY A 46 6.28 23.68 1.22
CA GLY A 46 7.05 24.54 2.12
C GLY A 46 7.74 23.82 3.29
N THR A 47 7.85 22.49 3.25
CA THR A 47 8.57 21.69 4.26
C THR A 47 9.33 20.55 3.61
N GLU A 48 10.40 20.09 4.28
CA GLU A 48 11.10 18.85 3.88
C GLU A 48 10.41 17.58 4.40
N LYS A 49 9.22 17.69 5.01
CA LYS A 49 8.51 16.55 5.59
C LYS A 49 7.91 15.70 4.47
N ARG A 50 8.29 14.42 4.49
CA ARG A 50 7.85 13.39 3.54
C ARG A 50 7.29 12.21 4.32
N PHE A 51 6.14 11.71 3.88
CA PHE A 51 5.49 10.55 4.44
C PHE A 51 5.34 9.50 3.35
N LEU A 52 5.62 8.25 3.72
CA LEU A 52 5.29 7.09 2.92
C LEU A 52 4.46 6.16 3.80
N ASN A 53 3.17 6.07 3.50
CA ASN A 53 2.28 5.11 4.12
C ASN A 53 2.16 3.91 3.20
N VAL A 54 2.18 2.72 3.79
CA VAL A 54 2.00 1.45 3.08
C VAL A 54 0.91 0.66 3.78
N GLN A 55 -0.04 0.16 3.00
CA GLN A 55 -1.13 -0.66 3.52
C GLN A 55 -1.30 -1.91 2.65
N LEU A 56 -1.48 -3.05 3.31
CA LEU A 56 -2.00 -4.25 2.67
C LEU A 56 -3.47 -3.99 2.28
N LEU A 57 -3.76 -3.97 0.99
CA LEU A 57 -5.12 -3.84 0.47
C LEU A 57 -5.83 -5.18 0.70
N GLN A 58 -6.56 -5.25 1.80
CA GLN A 58 -7.40 -6.40 2.09
C GLN A 58 -8.55 -6.48 1.10
N ASN A 59 -8.98 -7.71 0.82
CA ASN A 59 -10.10 -8.00 -0.05
C ASN A 59 -11.37 -7.27 0.46
N SER A 60 -12.35 -7.08 -0.42
CA SER A 60 -13.61 -6.34 -0.17
C SER A 60 -14.15 -6.49 1.27
N MET A 61 -14.55 -5.38 1.91
CA MET A 61 -15.25 -5.42 3.21
C MET A 61 -16.60 -6.17 3.14
N ASP A 62 -17.16 -6.34 1.93
CA ASP A 62 -18.33 -7.18 1.66
C ASP A 62 -17.97 -8.67 1.48
N ALA A 63 -16.69 -9.02 1.49
CA ALA A 63 -16.30 -10.42 1.49
C ALA A 63 -16.81 -11.06 2.79
N PRO A 64 -17.49 -12.21 2.72
CA PRO A 64 -17.97 -12.89 3.91
C PRO A 64 -16.78 -13.18 4.83
N ARG A 65 -16.94 -12.84 6.13
CA ARG A 65 -15.93 -13.15 7.15
C ARG A 65 -15.65 -14.64 7.11
N ILE A 66 -14.39 -15.02 7.01
CA ILE A 66 -14.00 -16.43 7.17
C ILE A 66 -14.15 -16.77 8.66
N ILE A 67 -15.29 -17.36 9.02
CA ILE A 67 -15.52 -17.94 10.34
C ILE A 67 -15.04 -19.39 10.25
N GLY A 68 -13.80 -19.63 10.70
CA GLY A 68 -13.18 -20.95 10.67
C GLY A 68 -12.48 -21.26 11.98
N SER A 69 -12.50 -22.54 12.38
CA SER A 69 -11.61 -23.05 13.42
C SER A 69 -10.30 -23.48 12.76
N PHE A 70 -9.21 -22.79 13.09
CA PHE A 70 -7.89 -23.15 12.60
C PHE A 70 -7.25 -24.11 13.59
N PRO A 71 -6.71 -25.26 13.14
CA PRO A 71 -5.94 -26.12 14.02
C PRO A 71 -4.66 -25.38 14.42
N CYS A 72 -4.61 -24.87 15.65
CA CYS A 72 -3.38 -24.35 16.21
C CYS A 72 -2.38 -25.50 16.36
N LYS A 73 -1.24 -25.42 15.69
CA LYS A 73 -0.10 -26.30 15.94
C LYS A 73 0.85 -25.57 16.89
N LYS A 74 1.12 -26.17 18.06
CA LYS A 74 2.10 -25.63 19.01
C LYS A 74 3.48 -25.66 18.33
N VAL A 75 4.19 -24.53 18.35
CA VAL A 75 5.59 -24.47 17.92
C VAL A 75 6.44 -25.07 19.03
N GLU A 76 7.42 -25.91 18.70
CA GLU A 76 8.37 -26.46 19.67
C GLU A 76 9.29 -25.33 20.18
N ASP A 77 9.65 -25.38 21.47
CA ASP A 77 10.49 -24.39 22.16
C ASP A 77 11.97 -24.48 21.73
#